data_AF-A0A517LXP3-F1
#
_entry.id   AF-A0A517LXP3-F1
#
_cell.length_a   1.000
_cell.length_b   1.000
_cell.length_c   1.000
_cell.angle_alpha   90.00
_cell.angle_beta   90.00
_cell.angle_gamma   90.00
#
_symmetry.space_group_name_H-M   'P 1'
#
loop_
_entity.id
_entity.type
_entity.pdbx_description
1 polymer ?
#
loop_
_entity_poly.entity_id
_entity_poly.type
_entity_poly.pdbx_seq_one_letter_code
_entity_poly.pdbx_strand_id
1 'polypeptide(L)'
;MSEVSAYHEAGHALMAMIAGARILSVTIDPDWDDGPQRHADIQIQWPMERFDSRELSEKLAMVALAGPAAEMIHTGDPYHPGLIAEWTSDWELAWEAAAPRFPDLRKRLAYLEQITARAYRILAQDDCWAALATVVDNLLAHETLDGSEVEEIVHQWIAVGGGPRQ
;
A
#
# COMPACT_ATOMS: atom_id res chain seq x y z
N MET A 1 -12.48 -15.87 -4.08
CA MET A 1 -11.73 -14.62 -3.92
C MET A 1 -12.46 -13.78 -2.90
N SER A 2 -11.76 -13.18 -1.94
CA SER A 2 -12.41 -12.54 -0.78
C SER A 2 -12.39 -11.03 -0.93
N GLU A 3 -13.47 -10.37 -0.50
CA GLU A 3 -13.56 -8.91 -0.37
C GLU A 3 -12.36 -8.33 0.40
N VAL A 4 -11.89 -9.05 1.43
CA VAL A 4 -10.70 -8.72 2.23
C VAL A 4 -9.44 -8.57 1.37
N SER A 5 -9.24 -9.44 0.37
CA SER A 5 -8.10 -9.36 -0.55
C SER A 5 -8.16 -8.08 -1.42
N ALA A 6 -9.36 -7.65 -1.83
CA ALA A 6 -9.49 -6.39 -2.57
C ALA A 6 -9.14 -5.18 -1.69
N TYR A 7 -9.54 -5.18 -0.41
CA TYR A 7 -9.10 -4.16 0.55
C TYR A 7 -7.59 -4.14 0.73
N HIS A 8 -6.95 -5.31 0.77
CA HIS A 8 -5.50 -5.44 0.87
C HIS A 8 -4.79 -4.76 -0.31
N GLU A 9 -5.13 -5.14 -1.55
CA GLU A 9 -4.49 -4.59 -2.75
C GLU A 9 -4.77 -3.10 -2.94
N ALA A 10 -6.01 -2.67 -2.65
CA ALA A 10 -6.37 -1.25 -2.69
C ALA A 10 -5.59 -0.43 -1.65
N GLY A 11 -5.28 -1.00 -0.48
CA GLY A 11 -4.45 -0.39 0.55
C GLY A 11 -3.04 -0.08 0.04
N HIS A 12 -2.40 -1.04 -0.60
CA HIS A 12 -1.09 -0.84 -1.22
C HIS A 12 -1.11 0.23 -2.30
N ALA A 13 -2.07 0.14 -3.23
CA ALA A 13 -2.19 1.05 -4.36
C ALA A 13 -2.37 2.50 -3.89
N LEU A 14 -3.30 2.73 -2.96
CA LEU A 14 -3.56 4.06 -2.42
C LEU A 14 -2.33 4.61 -1.68
N MET A 15 -1.68 3.80 -0.83
CA MET A 15 -0.50 4.27 -0.10
C MET A 15 0.67 4.57 -1.02
N ALA A 16 0.85 3.80 -2.10
CA ALA A 16 1.89 4.06 -3.09
C ALA A 16 1.66 5.40 -3.81
N MET A 17 0.41 5.73 -4.17
CA MET A 17 0.07 7.05 -4.70
C MET A 17 0.35 8.18 -3.70
N ILE A 18 -0.07 8.03 -2.44
CA ILE A 18 0.20 9.02 -1.37
C ILE A 18 1.71 9.19 -1.16
N ALA A 19 2.48 8.10 -1.29
CA ALA A 19 3.93 8.12 -1.21
C ALA A 19 4.61 8.75 -2.45
N GLY A 20 3.85 9.08 -3.50
CA GLY A 20 4.35 9.71 -4.73
C GLY A 20 4.91 8.73 -5.75
N ALA A 21 4.59 7.45 -5.64
CA ALA A 21 4.82 6.46 -6.68
C ALA A 21 3.70 6.49 -7.72
N ARG A 22 3.94 5.89 -8.88
CA ARG A 22 2.95 5.71 -9.93
C ARG A 22 2.48 4.26 -9.96
N ILE A 23 1.18 4.05 -9.96
CA ILE A 23 0.59 2.73 -10.17
C ILE A 23 0.62 2.40 -11.66
N LEU A 24 0.98 1.17 -12.00
CA LEU A 24 0.92 0.65 -13.36
C LEU A 24 -0.29 -0.27 -13.52
N SER A 25 -0.52 -1.15 -12.54
CA SER A 25 -1.70 -2.00 -12.45
C SER A 25 -1.90 -2.51 -11.03
N VAL A 26 -3.12 -2.91 -10.72
CA VAL A 26 -3.54 -3.57 -9.46
C VAL A 26 -4.47 -4.71 -9.86
N THR A 27 -4.23 -5.92 -9.36
CA THR A 27 -5.11 -7.07 -9.61
C THR A 27 -5.40 -7.83 -8.32
N ILE A 28 -6.58 -8.45 -8.25
CA ILE A 28 -6.92 -9.45 -7.23
C ILE A 28 -6.93 -10.88 -7.81
N ASP A 29 -6.65 -11.03 -9.11
CA ASP A 29 -6.45 -12.30 -9.80
C ASP A 29 -5.11 -12.24 -10.58
N PRO A 30 -3.99 -12.61 -9.94
CA PRO A 30 -2.69 -12.57 -10.59
C PRO A 30 -2.54 -13.68 -11.64
N ASP A 31 -2.33 -13.30 -12.91
CA ASP A 31 -1.83 -14.24 -13.92
C ASP A 31 -0.40 -14.67 -13.57
N TRP A 32 -0.08 -15.96 -13.61
CA TRP A 32 1.20 -16.52 -13.14
C TRP A 32 2.43 -16.18 -14.02
N ASP A 33 2.28 -15.32 -15.04
CA ASP A 33 3.30 -15.10 -16.10
C ASP A 33 3.98 -13.71 -16.08
N ASP A 34 3.59 -12.77 -15.21
CA ASP A 34 4.11 -11.40 -15.26
C ASP A 34 5.30 -11.13 -14.33
N GLY A 35 6.51 -11.46 -14.81
CA GLY A 35 7.75 -10.70 -14.59
C GLY A 35 8.26 -10.43 -13.15
N PRO A 36 9.48 -9.86 -13.01
CA PRO A 36 10.23 -9.93 -11.75
C PRO A 36 10.04 -8.76 -10.76
N GLN A 37 8.98 -7.95 -10.85
CA GLN A 37 8.74 -6.84 -9.89
C GLN A 37 7.26 -6.73 -9.48
N ARG A 38 6.76 -7.78 -8.82
CA ARG A 38 5.50 -7.72 -8.08
C ARG A 38 5.78 -7.35 -6.62
N HIS A 39 5.22 -6.22 -6.17
CA HIS A 39 5.18 -5.86 -4.76
C HIS A 39 3.72 -6.04 -4.36
N ALA A 40 3.34 -7.19 -3.77
CA ALA A 40 1.95 -7.65 -3.77
C ALA A 40 1.39 -7.83 -5.20
N ASP A 41 0.09 -8.04 -5.38
CA ASP A 41 -0.54 -8.17 -6.71
C ASP A 41 -0.71 -6.81 -7.41
N ILE A 42 0.21 -5.87 -7.12
CA ILE A 42 0.29 -4.55 -7.73
C ILE A 42 1.66 -4.30 -8.38
N GLN A 43 1.63 -3.50 -9.45
CA GLN A 43 2.82 -3.05 -10.16
C GLN A 43 3.01 -1.55 -9.91
N ILE A 44 4.14 -1.18 -9.31
CA ILE A 44 4.44 0.19 -8.91
C ILE A 44 5.74 0.67 -9.57
N GLN A 45 5.70 1.88 -10.12
CA GLN A 45 6.88 2.59 -10.59
C GLN A 45 7.28 3.69 -9.60
N TRP A 46 8.49 3.54 -9.03
CA TRP A 46 9.09 4.55 -8.15
C TRP A 46 9.93 5.55 -8.94
N PRO A 47 9.66 6.87 -8.83
CA PRO A 47 10.54 7.89 -9.39
C PRO A 47 11.81 8.04 -8.52
N MET A 48 12.76 7.11 -8.67
CA MET A 48 13.96 6.99 -7.81
C MET A 48 14.80 8.28 -7.72
N GLU A 49 14.76 9.12 -8.76
CA GLU A 49 15.47 10.41 -8.78
C GLU A 49 14.90 11.45 -7.81
N ARG A 50 13.67 11.24 -7.31
CA ARG A 50 12.97 12.18 -6.41
C ARG A 50 13.19 11.91 -4.93
N PHE A 51 13.72 10.74 -4.58
CA PHE A 51 13.83 10.30 -3.20
C PHE A 51 15.27 9.97 -2.84
N ASP A 52 15.70 10.37 -1.66
CA ASP A 52 16.92 9.80 -1.10
C ASP A 52 16.69 8.35 -0.64
N SER A 53 17.78 7.61 -0.39
CA SER A 53 17.68 6.19 -0.04
C SER A 53 16.90 5.94 1.26
N ARG A 54 16.94 6.89 2.20
CA ARG A 54 16.25 6.77 3.49
C ARG A 54 14.75 7.01 3.32
N GLU A 55 14.38 8.03 2.56
CA GLU A 55 13.00 8.37 2.26
C GLU A 55 12.34 7.23 1.47
N LEU A 56 13.04 6.68 0.48
CA LEU A 56 12.55 5.54 -0.29
C LEU A 56 12.32 4.31 0.60
N SER A 57 13.28 3.97 1.49
CA SER A 57 13.11 2.88 2.46
C SER A 57 11.88 3.05 3.36
N GLU A 58 11.62 4.27 3.85
CA GLU A 58 10.43 4.54 4.67
C GLU A 58 9.14 4.39 3.85
N LYS A 59 9.11 4.92 2.62
CA LYS A 59 7.95 4.80 1.73
C LYS A 59 7.67 3.35 1.33
N LEU A 60 8.70 2.56 1.02
CA LEU A 60 8.56 1.13 0.71
C LEU A 60 7.97 0.36 1.89
N ALA A 61 8.48 0.58 3.10
CA ALA A 61 7.92 -0.06 4.29
C ALA A 61 6.47 0.37 4.55
N MET A 62 6.14 1.63 4.28
CA MET A 62 4.78 2.15 4.45
C MET A 62 3.80 1.55 3.44
N VAL A 63 4.20 1.41 2.18
CA VAL A 63 3.40 0.76 1.13
C VAL A 63 3.21 -0.71 1.45
N ALA A 64 4.27 -1.43 1.83
CA ALA A 64 4.15 -2.84 2.20
C ALA A 64 3.18 -3.05 3.38
N LEU A 65 3.20 -2.19 4.40
CA LEU A 65 2.29 -2.33 5.54
C LEU A 65 0.88 -1.76 5.31
N ALA A 66 0.60 -1.22 4.13
CA ALA A 66 -0.69 -0.61 3.82
C ALA A 66 -1.80 -1.63 3.54
N GLY A 67 -1.50 -2.76 2.87
CA GLY A 67 -2.46 -3.84 2.67
C GLY A 67 -2.98 -4.42 4.00
N PRO A 68 -2.08 -4.88 4.89
CA PRO A 68 -2.46 -5.31 6.24
C PRO A 68 -3.22 -4.24 7.02
N ALA A 69 -2.84 -2.96 6.89
CA ALA A 69 -3.54 -1.86 7.54
C ALA A 69 -4.98 -1.65 7.02
N ALA A 70 -5.19 -1.77 5.71
CA ALA A 70 -6.52 -1.69 5.11
C ALA A 70 -7.42 -2.84 5.58
N GLU A 71 -6.89 -4.06 5.64
CA GLU A 71 -7.61 -5.21 6.17
C GLU A 71 -8.01 -5.02 7.64
N MET A 72 -7.10 -4.52 8.49
CA MET A 72 -7.43 -4.22 9.90
C MET A 72 -8.58 -3.21 10.03
N ILE A 73 -8.62 -2.19 9.17
CA ILE A 73 -9.70 -1.20 9.19
C ILE A 73 -11.01 -1.84 8.72
N HIS A 74 -10.97 -2.62 7.64
CA HIS A 74 -12.16 -3.27 7.07
C HIS A 74 -12.77 -4.29 8.04
N THR A 75 -11.93 -5.16 8.62
CA THR A 75 -12.36 -6.22 9.54
C THR A 75 -12.68 -5.70 10.93
N GLY A 76 -12.09 -4.57 11.33
CA GLY A 76 -12.16 -4.03 12.69
C GLY A 76 -11.24 -4.75 13.68
N ASP A 77 -10.42 -5.70 13.22
CA ASP A 77 -9.55 -6.50 14.06
C ASP A 77 -8.11 -5.95 14.09
N PRO A 78 -7.55 -5.60 15.26
CA PRO A 78 -6.22 -4.97 15.37
C PRO A 78 -5.09 -6.02 15.42
N TYR A 79 -4.93 -6.82 14.39
CA TYR A 79 -3.88 -7.85 14.33
C TYR A 79 -2.48 -7.25 14.17
N HIS A 80 -1.48 -7.86 14.81
CA HIS A 80 -0.09 -7.48 14.54
C HIS A 80 0.35 -8.10 13.19
N PRO A 81 0.93 -7.32 12.24
CA PRO A 81 1.19 -7.81 10.90
C PRO A 81 2.03 -9.08 10.81
N GLY A 82 3.10 -9.17 11.60
CA GLY A 82 3.97 -10.36 11.66
C GLY A 82 3.37 -11.62 12.30
N LEU A 83 2.07 -11.65 12.64
CA LEU A 83 1.40 -12.84 13.20
C LEU A 83 0.38 -13.47 12.26
N ILE A 84 0.07 -12.82 11.13
CA ILE A 84 -0.90 -13.30 10.14
C ILE A 84 -0.12 -13.90 8.97
N ALA A 85 -0.43 -15.15 8.63
CA ALA A 85 0.35 -15.91 7.64
C ALA A 85 0.22 -15.28 6.25
N GLU A 86 -0.96 -14.77 5.93
CA GLU A 86 -1.33 -14.13 4.68
C GLU A 86 -0.52 -12.85 4.43
N TRP A 87 -0.04 -12.17 5.47
CA TRP A 87 0.70 -10.92 5.38
C TRP A 87 2.23 -11.10 5.49
N THR A 88 2.72 -12.35 5.42
CA THR A 88 4.14 -12.66 5.61
C THR A 88 5.01 -11.93 4.58
N SER A 89 4.61 -11.94 3.31
CA SER A 89 5.35 -11.27 2.23
C SER A 89 5.48 -9.77 2.46
N ASP A 90 4.39 -9.11 2.88
CA ASP A 90 4.38 -7.67 3.19
C ASP A 90 5.28 -7.34 4.36
N TRP A 91 5.21 -8.17 5.40
CA TRP A 91 6.04 -8.03 6.57
C TRP A 91 7.53 -8.16 6.24
N GLU A 92 7.92 -9.15 5.42
CA GLU A 92 9.30 -9.34 4.96
C GLU A 92 9.78 -8.15 4.12
N LEU A 93 8.96 -7.66 3.19
CA LEU A 93 9.28 -6.47 2.38
C LEU A 93 9.51 -5.24 3.27
N ALA A 94 8.63 -5.00 4.24
CA ALA A 94 8.78 -3.91 5.18
C ALA A 94 10.03 -4.07 6.07
N TRP A 95 10.32 -5.30 6.49
CA TRP A 95 11.49 -5.65 7.29
C TRP A 95 12.80 -5.37 6.55
N GLU A 96 12.90 -5.79 5.29
CA GLU A 96 14.06 -5.54 4.45
C GLU A 96 14.21 -4.05 4.11
N ALA A 97 13.10 -3.36 3.80
CA ALA A 97 13.13 -1.93 3.54
C ALA A 97 13.64 -1.12 4.75
N ALA A 98 13.31 -1.54 5.97
CA ALA A 98 13.77 -0.90 7.21
C ALA A 98 15.20 -1.30 7.63
N ALA A 99 15.76 -2.37 7.05
CA ALA A 99 17.02 -2.96 7.50
C ALA A 99 18.24 -2.03 7.44
N PRO A 100 18.45 -1.24 6.36
CA PRO A 100 19.59 -0.32 6.28
C PRO A 100 19.57 0.76 7.36
N ARG A 101 18.37 1.14 7.80
CA ARG A 101 18.15 2.20 8.78
C ARG A 101 18.18 1.70 10.22
N PHE A 102 17.66 0.50 10.46
CA PHE A 102 17.60 -0.13 11.78
C PHE A 102 18.21 -1.53 11.72
N PRO A 103 19.55 -1.66 11.82
CA PRO A 103 20.21 -2.96 11.88
C PRO A 103 19.84 -3.76 13.15
N ASP A 104 19.55 -3.07 14.25
CA ASP A 104 19.07 -3.67 15.48
C ASP A 104 17.62 -4.15 15.33
N LEU A 105 17.40 -5.45 15.57
CA LEU A 105 16.12 -6.11 15.32
C LEU A 105 14.98 -5.56 16.18
N ARG A 106 15.25 -5.18 17.44
CA ARG A 106 14.22 -4.63 18.34
C ARG A 106 13.82 -3.23 17.91
N LYS A 107 14.79 -2.40 17.53
CA LYS A 107 14.51 -1.06 16.99
C LYS A 107 13.78 -1.13 15.65
N ARG A 108 14.11 -2.11 14.81
CA ARG A 108 13.41 -2.35 13.55
C ARG A 108 11.95 -2.74 13.77
N LEU A 109 11.69 -3.70 14.66
CA LEU A 109 10.34 -4.09 15.04
C LEU A 109 9.53 -2.89 15.55
N ALA A 110 10.06 -2.16 16.52
CA ALA A 110 9.40 -0.98 17.09
C ALA A 110 9.16 0.14 16.05
N TYR A 111 10.02 0.23 15.03
CA TYR A 111 9.83 1.15 13.91
C TYR A 111 8.71 0.68 12.99
N LEU A 112 8.66 -0.60 12.64
CA LEU A 112 7.60 -1.14 11.78
C LEU A 112 6.23 -1.05 12.46
N GLU A 113 6.13 -1.29 13.77
CA GLU A 113 4.90 -1.05 14.53
C GLU A 113 4.42 0.41 14.41
N GLN A 114 5.35 1.37 14.45
CA GLN A 114 5.02 2.79 14.22
C GLN A 114 4.59 3.08 12.79
N ILE A 115 5.21 2.43 11.79
CA ILE A 115 4.82 2.56 10.38
C ILE A 115 3.43 1.96 10.15
N THR A 116 3.13 0.78 10.68
CA THR A 116 1.80 0.16 10.62
C THR A 116 0.75 1.09 11.24
N ALA A 117 0.99 1.60 12.44
CA ALA A 117 0.08 2.54 13.11
C ALA A 117 -0.09 3.87 12.34
N ARG A 118 0.92 4.28 11.57
CA ARG A 118 0.82 5.44 10.67
C ARG A 118 0.00 5.12 9.43
N ALA A 119 0.25 3.99 8.77
CA ALA A 119 -0.51 3.54 7.61
C ALA A 119 -2.00 3.42 7.96
N TYR A 120 -2.32 2.76 9.08
CA TYR A 120 -3.69 2.66 9.60
C TYR A 120 -4.34 4.04 9.77
N ARG A 121 -3.67 4.98 10.44
CA ARG A 121 -4.23 6.33 10.67
C ARG A 121 -4.43 7.15 9.39
N ILE A 122 -3.60 6.94 8.37
CA ILE A 122 -3.77 7.61 7.07
C ILE A 122 -4.98 7.00 6.35
N LEU A 123 -5.03 5.68 6.23
CA LEU A 123 -6.09 4.99 5.51
C LEU A 123 -7.46 5.13 6.18
N ALA A 124 -7.50 5.28 7.51
CA ALA A 124 -8.73 5.49 8.26
C ALA A 124 -9.29 6.93 8.18
N GLN A 125 -8.64 7.85 7.47
CA GLN A 125 -9.21 9.18 7.21
C GLN A 125 -10.37 9.06 6.22
N ASP A 126 -11.47 9.79 6.44
CA ASP A 126 -12.70 9.69 5.64
C ASP A 126 -12.45 9.74 4.13
N ASP A 127 -11.66 10.72 3.65
CA ASP A 127 -11.34 10.86 2.22
C ASP A 127 -10.49 9.69 1.68
N CYS A 128 -9.54 9.20 2.50
CA CYS A 128 -8.70 8.07 2.11
C CYS A 128 -9.50 6.77 2.08
N TRP A 129 -10.38 6.57 3.06
CA TRP A 129 -11.24 5.40 3.14
C TRP A 129 -12.26 5.38 2.01
N ALA A 130 -12.85 6.53 1.66
CA ALA A 130 -13.75 6.65 0.52
C ALA A 130 -13.05 6.33 -0.81
N ALA A 131 -11.83 6.84 -1.00
CA ALA A 131 -11.00 6.51 -2.16
C ALA A 131 -10.71 5.01 -2.23
N LEU A 132 -10.25 4.42 -1.12
CA LEU A 132 -9.92 3.01 -1.02
C LEU A 132 -11.13 2.12 -1.32
N ALA A 133 -12.27 2.39 -0.69
CA ALA A 133 -13.51 1.65 -0.92
C ALA A 133 -13.96 1.72 -2.38
N THR A 134 -13.79 2.88 -3.03
CA THR A 134 -14.10 3.01 -4.47
C THR A 134 -13.16 2.16 -5.32
N VAL A 135 -11.86 2.09 -4.99
CA VAL A 135 -10.92 1.18 -5.67
C VAL A 135 -11.32 -0.28 -5.45
N VAL A 136 -11.72 -0.65 -4.22
CA VAL A 136 -12.20 -2.00 -3.90
C VAL A 136 -13.42 -2.38 -4.74
N ASP A 137 -14.43 -1.51 -4.83
CA ASP A 137 -15.64 -1.77 -5.61
C ASP A 137 -15.29 -2.05 -7.09
N ASN A 138 -14.34 -1.27 -7.64
CA ASN A 138 -13.89 -1.45 -9.02
C ASN A 138 -13.05 -2.73 -9.19
N LEU A 139 -12.17 -3.08 -8.24
CA LEU A 139 -11.43 -4.34 -8.27
C LEU A 139 -12.36 -5.56 -8.18
N LEU A 140 -13.40 -5.51 -7.36
CA LEU A 140 -14.38 -6.59 -7.26
C LEU A 140 -15.22 -6.73 -8.54
N ALA A 141 -15.43 -5.63 -9.27
CA ALA A 141 -16.18 -5.64 -10.52
C ALA A 141 -15.33 -6.04 -11.75
N HIS A 142 -14.04 -5.70 -11.75
CA HIS A 142 -13.18 -5.79 -12.93
C HIS A 142 -11.97 -6.71 -12.76
N GLU A 143 -11.70 -7.19 -11.55
CA GLU A 143 -10.58 -8.06 -11.13
C GLU A 143 -9.20 -7.42 -11.27
N THR A 144 -8.97 -6.60 -12.30
CA THR A 144 -7.77 -5.81 -12.54
C THR A 144 -8.15 -4.39 -12.89
N LEU A 145 -7.38 -3.44 -12.36
CA LEU A 145 -7.43 -2.02 -12.74
C LEU A 145 -6.06 -1.60 -13.26
N ASP A 146 -6.06 -0.79 -14.31
CA ASP A 146 -4.85 -0.11 -14.75
C ASP A 146 -4.50 1.08 -13.84
N GLY A 147 -3.26 1.56 -13.94
CA GLY A 147 -2.78 2.67 -13.12
C GLY A 147 -3.56 3.97 -13.32
N SER A 148 -4.10 4.24 -14.51
CA SER A 148 -4.88 5.45 -14.79
C SER A 148 -6.27 5.39 -14.16
N GLU A 149 -6.92 4.23 -14.14
CA GLU A 149 -8.22 4.01 -13.49
C GLU A 149 -8.09 4.25 -11.97
N VAL A 150 -7.03 3.69 -11.36
CA VAL A 150 -6.74 3.92 -9.94
C VAL A 150 -6.46 5.40 -9.67
N GLU A 151 -5.67 6.05 -10.53
CA GLU A 151 -5.34 7.48 -10.39
C GLU A 151 -6.58 8.37 -10.47
N GLU A 152 -7.48 8.09 -11.42
CA GLU A 152 -8.73 8.83 -11.59
C GLU A 152 -9.62 8.70 -10.34
N ILE A 153 -9.80 7.48 -9.82
CA ILE A 153 -10.59 7.23 -8.60
C ILE A 153 -10.00 8.02 -7.43
N VAL A 154 -8.69 7.88 -7.17
CA VAL A 154 -8.06 8.50 -6.00
C VAL A 154 -8.11 10.02 -6.07
N HIS A 155 -7.94 10.62 -7.25
CA HIS A 155 -7.99 12.07 -7.44
C HIS A 155 -9.37 12.70 -7.22
N GLN A 156 -10.45 11.91 -7.28
CA GLN A 156 -11.80 12.41 -6.94
C GLN A 156 -11.93 12.73 -5.45
N TRP A 157 -11.17 12.05 -4.60
CA TRP A 157 -11.27 12.12 -3.14
C TRP A 157 -10.09 12.84 -2.51
N ILE A 158 -8.88 12.61 -3.01
CA ILE A 158 -7.64 13.10 -2.42
C ILE A 158 -6.96 14.06 -3.39
N ALA A 159 -6.64 15.26 -2.90
CA ALA A 159 -5.72 16.15 -3.59
C ALA A 159 -4.29 15.59 -3.48
N VAL A 160 -3.94 14.60 -4.30
CA VAL A 160 -2.56 14.13 -4.43
C VAL A 160 -1.79 15.25 -5.14
N GLY A 161 -0.78 15.80 -4.47
CA GLY A 161 -0.17 17.09 -4.84
C GLY A 161 0.36 17.15 -6.27
N GLY A 162 -0.21 18.05 -7.06
CA GLY A 162 0.22 18.39 -8.42
C GLY A 162 -0.33 19.73 -8.95
N GLY A 163 -0.46 20.75 -8.10
CA GLY A 163 -0.76 22.14 -8.54
C GLY A 163 -1.54 22.96 -7.50
N PRO A 164 -1.25 24.27 -7.33
CA PRO A 164 -2.05 25.11 -6.46
C PRO A 164 -3.46 25.24 -7.05
N ARG A 165 -4.49 25.12 -6.20
CA ARG A 165 -5.82 25.64 -6.54
C ARG A 165 -5.73 27.16 -6.59
N GLN A 166 -5.49 27.73 -7.78
CA GLN A 166 -5.94 29.06 -8.22
C GLN A 166 -6.12 29.05 -9.73
#